data_AF-A0A2T6ZMK0-F1
#
_entry.id   AF-A0A2T6ZMK0-F1
#
_cell.length_a   1.000
_cell.length_b   1.000
_cell.length_c   1.000
_cell.angle_alpha   90.00
_cell.angle_beta   90.00
_cell.angle_gamma   90.00
#
_symmetry.space_group_name_H-M   'P 1'
#
loop_
_entity.id
_entity.type
_entity.pdbx_description
1 polymer ?
#
loop_
_entity_poly.entity_id
_entity_poly.type
_entity_poly.pdbx_seq_one_letter_code
_entity_poly.pdbx_strand_id
1 'polypeptide(L)'
;MLAKLTGVMMLMVASIVFLYYSIWTLFMPFVDEGHQLHDLFPPRVWAIRIPVILILIGIAVVGSFLSVVMIRSGRKKAAKAKAAAGQGKKKN
;
A
#
# COMPACT_ATOMS: atom_id res chain seq x y z
N MET A 1 -28.21 -3.76 -15.02
CA MET A 1 -28.53 -2.50 -14.31
C MET A 1 -27.76 -2.37 -12.99
N LEU A 2 -27.70 -3.43 -12.17
CA LEU A 2 -27.01 -3.43 -10.87
C LEU A 2 -25.54 -2.96 -10.94
N ALA A 3 -24.72 -3.48 -11.86
CA ALA A 3 -23.32 -3.09 -12.00
C ALA A 3 -23.12 -1.60 -12.33
N LYS A 4 -24.01 -1.00 -13.14
CA LYS A 4 -23.97 0.44 -13.45
C LYS A 4 -24.32 1.28 -12.22
N LEU A 5 -25.31 0.83 -11.43
CA LEU A 5 -25.68 1.48 -10.17
C LEU A 5 -24.55 1.41 -9.15
N THR A 6 -23.89 0.25 -9.01
CA THR A 6 -22.72 0.08 -8.13
C THR A 6 -21.57 0.99 -8.54
N GLY A 7 -21.30 1.10 -9.85
CA GLY A 7 -20.27 2.00 -10.38
C GLY A 7 -20.54 3.46 -10.05
N VAL A 8 -21.78 3.93 -10.23
CA VAL A 8 -22.18 5.31 -9.88
C VAL A 8 -22.08 5.54 -8.37
N MET A 9 -22.52 4.58 -7.55
CA MET A 9 -22.41 4.69 -6.09
C MET A 9 -20.95 4.77 -5.64
N MET A 10 -20.07 3.91 -6.18
CA MET A 10 -18.65 3.93 -5.88
C MET A 10 -18.00 5.24 -6.32
N LEU A 11 -18.38 5.78 -7.49
CA LEU A 11 -17.89 7.07 -7.97
C LEU A 11 -18.33 8.21 -7.03
N MET A 12 -19.59 8.26 -6.63
CA MET A 12 -20.08 9.28 -5.70
C MET A 12 -19.35 9.23 -4.36
N VAL A 13 -19.18 8.04 -3.78
CA VAL A 13 -18.43 7.87 -2.53
C VAL A 13 -16.99 8.33 -2.70
N ALA A 14 -16.32 7.93 -3.79
CA ALA A 14 -14.96 8.36 -4.08
C ALA A 14 -14.85 9.89 -4.22
N SER A 15 -15.80 10.53 -4.91
CA SER A 15 -15.87 11.99 -5.05
C SER A 15 -16.03 12.69 -3.70
N ILE A 16 -16.93 12.21 -2.83
CA ILE A 16 -17.14 12.79 -1.50
C ILE A 16 -15.86 12.70 -0.66
N VAL A 17 -15.24 11.52 -0.61
CA VAL A 17 -13.99 11.29 0.14
C VAL A 17 -12.87 12.17 -0.41
N PHE A 18 -12.75 12.27 -1.74
CA PHE A 18 -11.76 13.10 -2.40
C PHE A 18 -11.94 14.58 -2.05
N LEU A 19 -13.16 15.10 -2.10
CA LEU A 19 -13.44 16.50 -1.76
C LEU A 19 -13.17 16.78 -0.28
N TYR A 20 -13.62 15.90 0.62
CA TYR A 20 -13.35 16.04 2.06
C TYR A 20 -11.84 16.07 2.33
N TYR A 21 -11.09 15.16 1.73
CA TYR A 21 -9.63 15.11 1.88
C TYR A 21 -8.94 16.33 1.25
N SER A 22 -9.41 16.80 0.09
CA SER A 22 -8.85 17.99 -0.58
C SER A 22 -9.08 19.25 0.26
N ILE A 23 -10.28 19.42 0.82
CA ILE A 23 -10.57 20.54 1.73
C ILE A 23 -9.70 20.45 2.98
N TRP A 24 -9.62 19.25 3.56
CA TRP A 24 -8.80 19.02 4.74
C TRP A 24 -7.30 19.28 4.53
N THR A 25 -6.77 18.99 3.35
CA THR A 25 -5.32 19.09 3.08
C THR A 25 -4.90 20.40 2.44
N LEU A 26 -5.70 20.96 1.52
CA LEU A 26 -5.37 22.21 0.82
C LEU A 26 -5.98 23.44 1.49
N PHE A 27 -7.19 23.38 2.03
CA PHE A 27 -7.90 24.58 2.50
C PHE A 27 -7.74 24.85 4.00
N MET A 28 -7.75 23.81 4.84
CA MET A 28 -7.53 23.95 6.28
C MET A 28 -6.20 24.60 6.74
N PRO A 29 -5.08 24.59 6.00
CA PRO A 29 -3.91 25.39 6.40
C PRO A 29 -4.12 26.90 6.33
N PHE A 30 -5.15 27.39 5.63
CA PHE A 30 -5.48 28.81 5.54
C PHE A 30 -6.55 29.26 6.55
N VAL A 31 -7.06 28.34 7.37
CA VAL A 31 -8.05 28.61 8.42
C VAL A 31 -7.33 28.90 9.75
N ASP A 32 -7.79 29.93 10.46
CA ASP A 32 -7.18 30.36 11.72
C ASP A 32 -7.28 29.30 12.82
N GLU A 33 -6.19 29.15 13.56
CA GLU A 33 -6.09 28.23 14.69
C GLU A 33 -7.02 28.71 15.82
N GLY A 34 -8.10 27.96 16.07
CA GLY A 34 -9.14 28.31 17.05
C GLY A 34 -10.54 28.47 16.46
N HIS A 35 -10.68 28.44 15.13
CA HIS A 35 -11.99 28.42 14.49
C HIS A 35 -12.70 27.08 14.73
N GLN A 36 -14.01 27.11 15.01
CA GLN A 36 -14.88 25.91 15.19
C GLN A 36 -14.85 24.92 14.02
N LEU A 37 -14.36 25.37 12.84
CA LEU A 37 -14.21 24.50 11.68
C LEU A 37 -13.15 23.41 11.92
N HIS A 38 -12.18 23.65 12.79
CA HIS A 38 -11.20 22.64 13.17
C HIS A 38 -11.82 21.40 13.83
N ASP A 39 -13.00 21.51 14.46
CA ASP A 39 -13.66 20.35 15.09
C ASP A 39 -14.25 19.37 14.06
N LEU A 40 -14.46 19.83 12.82
CA LEU A 40 -14.97 19.01 11.71
C LEU A 40 -13.88 18.23 10.97
N PHE A 41 -12.61 18.52 11.25
CA PHE A 41 -11.46 17.94 10.58
C PHE A 41 -10.46 17.36 11.58
N PRO A 42 -9.85 16.20 11.30
CA PRO A 42 -8.79 15.71 12.15
C PRO A 42 -7.58 16.66 12.17
N PRO A 43 -6.69 16.56 13.16
CA PRO A 43 -5.48 17.38 13.22
C PRO A 43 -4.64 17.25 11.94
N ARG A 44 -4.12 18.37 11.42
CA ARG A 44 -3.37 18.44 10.14
C ARG A 44 -2.24 17.42 10.02
N VAL A 45 -1.63 17.01 11.13
CA VAL A 45 -0.56 16.01 11.13
C VAL A 45 -1.03 14.67 10.52
N TRP A 46 -2.31 14.32 10.66
CA TRP A 46 -2.88 13.09 10.09
C TRP A 46 -3.02 13.12 8.57
N ALA A 47 -3.20 14.30 7.97
CA ALA A 47 -3.23 14.46 6.52
C ALA A 47 -1.91 14.01 5.86
N ILE A 48 -0.79 14.09 6.57
CA ILE A 48 0.52 13.65 6.07
C ILE A 48 0.78 12.19 6.48
N ARG A 49 0.43 11.81 7.72
CA ARG A 49 0.68 10.46 8.24
C ARG A 49 -0.06 9.37 7.47
N ILE A 50 -1.31 9.60 7.05
CA ILE A 50 -2.11 8.59 6.35
C ILE A 50 -1.42 8.12 5.04
N PRO A 51 -1.06 9.02 4.10
CA PRO A 51 -0.32 8.62 2.90
C PRO A 51 1.00 7.92 3.20
N VAL A 52 1.77 8.41 4.19
CA VAL A 52 3.06 7.82 4.56
C VAL A 52 2.89 6.38 5.05
N ILE A 53 1.93 6.13 5.94
CA ILE A 53 1.64 4.79 6.45
C ILE A 53 1.23 3.85 5.32
N LEU A 54 0.37 4.30 4.40
CA LEU A 54 -0.04 3.50 3.24
C LEU A 54 1.14 3.11 2.35
N ILE A 55 2.05 4.05 2.09
CA ILE A 55 3.27 3.79 1.31
C ILE A 55 4.18 2.79 2.04
N LEU A 56 4.41 2.99 3.35
CA LEU A 56 5.25 2.08 4.14
C LEU A 56 4.69 0.66 4.16
N ILE A 57 3.37 0.52 4.33
CA ILE A 57 2.69 -0.79 4.26
C ILE A 57 2.84 -1.38 2.87
N GLY A 58 2.61 -0.59 1.81
CA GLY A 58 2.77 -1.04 0.42
C GLY A 58 4.17 -1.56 0.14
N ILE A 59 5.21 -0.81 0.54
CA ILE A 59 6.62 -1.21 0.41
C ILE A 59 6.90 -2.46 1.22
N ALA A 60 6.42 -2.53 2.47
CA ALA A 60 6.62 -3.69 3.33
C ALA A 60 6.01 -4.97 2.72
N VAL A 61 4.80 -4.87 2.16
CA VAL A 61 4.12 -5.99 1.50
C VAL A 61 4.90 -6.44 0.26
N VAL A 62 5.25 -5.51 -0.63
CA VAL A 62 6.01 -5.82 -1.86
C VAL A 62 7.38 -6.38 -1.53
N GLY A 63 8.13 -5.74 -0.63
CA GLY A 63 9.46 -6.18 -0.23
C GLY A 63 9.45 -7.56 0.45
N SER A 64 8.45 -7.83 1.29
CA SER A 64 8.29 -9.15 1.92
C SER A 64 7.98 -10.22 0.88
N PHE A 65 7.08 -9.94 -0.06
CA PHE A 65 6.73 -10.86 -1.13
C PHE A 65 7.94 -11.20 -2.01
N LEU A 66 8.67 -10.18 -2.48
CA LEU A 66 9.88 -10.35 -3.28
C LEU A 66 10.93 -11.17 -2.52
N SER A 67 11.18 -10.86 -1.25
CA SER A 67 12.11 -11.61 -0.40
C SER A 67 11.75 -13.10 -0.34
N VAL A 68 10.48 -13.44 -0.12
CA VAL A 68 10.00 -14.83 -0.06
C VAL A 68 10.21 -15.56 -1.39
N VAL A 69 9.91 -14.90 -2.53
CA VAL A 69 10.06 -15.49 -3.86
C VAL A 69 11.53 -15.72 -4.21
N MET A 70 12.42 -14.78 -3.87
CA MET A 70 13.85 -14.91 -4.08
C MET A 70 14.46 -16.05 -3.25
N ILE A 71 14.07 -16.16 -1.97
CA ILE A 71 14.55 -17.26 -1.11
C ILE A 71 14.07 -18.61 -1.64
N ARG A 72 12.80 -18.73 -2.02
CA ARG A 72 12.24 -19.99 -2.56
C ARG A 72 12.88 -20.39 -3.88
N SER A 73 13.07 -19.44 -4.80
CA SER A 73 13.71 -19.70 -6.09
C SER A 73 15.20 -20.04 -5.95
N GLY A 74 15.92 -19.36 -5.06
CA GLY A 74 17.32 -19.66 -4.72
C GLY A 74 17.48 -21.05 -4.11
N ARG A 75 16.63 -21.44 -3.15
CA ARG A 75 16.63 -22.78 -2.56
C ARG A 75 16.41 -23.89 -3.61
N LYS A 76 15.49 -23.68 -4.56
CA LYS A 76 15.26 -24.63 -5.66
C LYS A 76 16.48 -24.76 -6.57
N LYS A 77 17.13 -23.65 -6.94
CA LYS A 77 18.37 -23.67 -7.74
C LYS A 77 19.52 -24.37 -7.01
N ALA A 78 19.70 -24.07 -5.72
CA ALA A 78 20.73 -24.68 -4.89
C ALA A 78 20.51 -26.20 -4.70
N ALA A 79 19.26 -26.64 -4.48
CA ALA A 79 18.93 -28.05 -4.36
C ALA A 79 19.19 -28.83 -5.67
N LYS A 80 18.86 -28.24 -6.83
CA LYS A 80 19.13 -28.85 -8.14
C LYS A 80 20.63 -28.94 -8.44
N ALA A 81 21.41 -27.91 -8.08
CA ALA A 81 22.87 -27.92 -8.21
C ALA A 81 23.53 -28.98 -7.30
N LYS A 82 23.07 -29.13 -6.06
CA LYS A 82 23.56 -30.18 -5.14
C LYS A 82 23.22 -31.59 -5.62
N ALA A 83 22.03 -31.80 -6.20
CA ALA A 83 21.64 -33.08 -6.78
C ALA A 83 22.49 -33.45 -8.02
N ALA A 84 22.83 -32.47 -8.86
CA ALA A 84 23.72 -32.68 -10.01
C ALA A 84 25.18 -32.97 -9.59
N ALA A 85 25.70 -32.27 -8.57
CA ALA A 85 27.06 -32.50 -8.06
C ALA A 85 27.22 -33.86 -7.35
N GLY A 86 26.18 -34.36 -6.69
CA GLY A 86 26.20 -35.68 -6.05
C GLY A 86 26.20 -36.85 -7.04
N GLN A 87 25.67 -36.67 -8.25
CA GLN A 87 25.63 -37.71 -9.29
C GLN A 87 26.99 -37.87 -10.01
N GLY A 88 27.77 -36.80 -10.17
CA GLY A 88 29.12 -36.87 -10.73
C GLY A 88 30.12 -37.62 -9.85
N LYS A 89 29.94 -37.57 -8.52
CA LYS A 89 30.84 -38.25 -7.56
C LYS A 89 30.59 -39.75 -7.43
N LYS A 90 29.46 -40.27 -7.94
CA LYS A 90 29.07 -41.69 -7.87
C LYS A 90 29.45 -42.49 -9.13
N LYS A 91 29.98 -41.82 -10.16
CA LYS A 91 30.32 -42.41 -11.47
C LYS A 91 31.83 -42.59 -11.68
N ASN A 92 32.66 -42.19 -10.70
CA ASN A 92 34.11 -42.37 -10.70
C ASN A 92 34.51 -43.44 -9.69
#